data_AF-A0A420JAP2-F1
#
_entry.id   AF-A0A420JAP2-F1
#
_cell.length_a   1.000
_cell.length_b   1.000
_cell.length_c   1.000
_cell.angle_alpha   90.00
_cell.angle_beta   90.00
_cell.angle_gamma   90.00
#
_symmetry.space_group_name_H-M   'P 1'
#
loop_
_entity.id
_entity.type
_entity.pdbx_description
1 polymer ?
#
loop_
_entity_poly.entity_id
_entity_poly.type
_entity_poly.pdbx_seq_one_letter_code
_entity_poly.pdbx_strand_id
1 'polypeptide(L)'
;MTIKPSEILEYDSKSYTEPSSRDSRIEFESLDSVEMANDDVIKLDNIAEFQSGDGVKWLKKLKHELRAQRKSLTPENILYCVDLQLAGDADRWIQQTAFVRRMLEDTSTVTETDFIRFEEAFKSRFPNATVLCEVDANAKLAKHQQEFDECLSEYSSRSTALLHEYGVKDQLAGVELIIFSNSLESCTLIVNTAVKMLELKEKLQEEIE
;
A
#
# COMPACT_ATOMS: atom_id res chain seq x y z
N MET A 1 -50.05 60.06 -42.03
CA MET A 1 -49.13 59.78 -43.16
C MET A 1 -49.41 58.38 -43.64
N THR A 2 -49.74 58.26 -44.91
CA THR A 2 -50.18 57.04 -45.59
C THR A 2 -49.03 56.54 -46.44
N ILE A 3 -48.60 55.29 -46.30
CA ILE A 3 -47.77 54.60 -47.30
C ILE A 3 -48.37 53.21 -47.51
N LYS A 4 -48.65 52.93 -48.79
CA LYS A 4 -49.27 51.73 -49.36
C LYS A 4 -48.27 50.56 -49.47
N PRO A 5 -48.75 49.31 -49.63
CA PRO A 5 -47.92 48.11 -49.74
C PRO A 5 -47.38 47.90 -51.16
N SER A 6 -46.18 47.33 -51.27
CA SER A 6 -45.55 46.94 -52.54
C SER A 6 -45.70 45.43 -52.79
N GLU A 7 -45.82 45.14 -54.07
CA GLU A 7 -46.30 43.94 -54.74
C GLU A 7 -45.41 42.70 -54.67
N ILE A 8 -46.11 41.60 -54.96
CA ILE A 8 -45.74 40.22 -55.24
C ILE A 8 -44.68 40.12 -56.36
N LEU A 9 -43.74 39.17 -56.23
CA LEU A 9 -43.15 38.49 -57.39
C LEU A 9 -43.19 36.98 -57.15
N GLU A 10 -44.11 36.34 -57.86
CA GLU A 10 -44.13 34.90 -58.10
C GLU A 10 -42.91 34.53 -58.96
N TYR A 11 -42.13 33.55 -58.52
CA TYR A 11 -41.11 32.92 -59.35
C TYR A 11 -41.49 31.46 -59.56
N ASP A 12 -41.99 31.20 -60.76
CA ASP A 12 -42.43 29.92 -61.26
C ASP A 12 -41.34 29.42 -62.22
N SER A 13 -40.78 28.21 -62.02
CA SER A 13 -40.31 27.33 -63.13
C SER A 13 -39.37 26.18 -62.73
N LYS A 14 -39.83 24.99 -63.16
CA LYS A 14 -39.11 23.92 -63.88
C LYS A 14 -38.46 22.77 -63.08
N SER A 15 -39.24 21.69 -63.09
CA SER A 15 -38.87 20.27 -63.16
C SER A 15 -37.60 19.94 -63.95
N TYR A 16 -36.77 19.03 -63.43
CA TYR A 16 -35.90 18.16 -64.23
C TYR A 16 -35.66 16.79 -63.56
N THR A 17 -36.19 15.77 -64.23
CA THR A 17 -35.77 14.39 -64.55
C THR A 17 -34.70 13.65 -63.72
N GLU A 18 -35.06 12.44 -63.28
CA GLU A 18 -34.18 11.34 -62.84
C GLU A 18 -33.15 10.92 -63.90
N PRO A 19 -32.06 10.27 -63.44
CA PRO A 19 -31.53 9.12 -64.16
C PRO A 19 -31.45 7.86 -63.29
N SER A 20 -32.05 6.81 -63.83
CA SER A 20 -31.85 5.40 -63.49
C SER A 20 -30.36 5.02 -63.61
N SER A 21 -29.83 4.20 -62.70
CA SER A 21 -28.76 3.24 -63.04
C SER A 21 -28.57 2.15 -61.97
N ARG A 22 -28.97 0.94 -62.34
CA ARG A 22 -28.25 -0.35 -62.23
C ARG A 22 -27.43 -0.69 -60.97
N ASP A 23 -27.79 -1.85 -60.41
CA ASP A 23 -26.93 -2.93 -59.91
C ASP A 23 -25.58 -2.54 -59.30
N SER A 24 -25.49 -2.67 -57.99
CA SER A 24 -24.24 -2.99 -57.32
C SER A 24 -24.53 -4.02 -56.23
N ARG A 25 -24.35 -5.27 -56.62
CA ARG A 25 -24.23 -6.47 -55.79
C ARG A 25 -23.25 -6.18 -54.65
N ILE A 26 -23.76 -6.00 -53.44
CA ILE A 26 -22.95 -5.89 -52.23
C ILE A 26 -22.45 -7.30 -51.93
N GLU A 27 -21.16 -7.51 -52.15
CA GLU A 27 -20.44 -8.66 -51.60
C GLU A 27 -20.52 -8.55 -50.08
N PHE A 28 -21.22 -9.49 -49.45
CA PHE A 28 -21.25 -9.66 -48.01
C PHE A 28 -19.88 -10.20 -47.61
N GLU A 29 -18.92 -9.29 -47.38
CA GLU A 29 -17.71 -9.61 -46.65
C GLU A 29 -18.14 -10.15 -45.29
N SER A 30 -18.00 -11.45 -45.14
CA SER A 30 -18.11 -12.17 -43.88
C SER A 30 -17.19 -11.49 -42.89
N LEU A 31 -17.76 -10.66 -42.00
CA LEU A 31 -17.09 -10.19 -40.82
C LEU A 31 -16.70 -11.42 -40.02
N ASP A 32 -15.43 -11.80 -40.17
CA ASP A 32 -14.72 -12.61 -39.18
C ASP A 32 -15.14 -12.12 -37.81
N SER A 33 -15.66 -13.05 -37.02
CA SER A 33 -16.06 -12.81 -35.66
C SER A 33 -14.83 -12.33 -34.90
N VAL A 34 -14.73 -11.01 -34.73
CA VAL A 34 -13.81 -10.40 -33.77
C VAL A 34 -14.26 -10.92 -32.41
N GLU A 35 -13.54 -11.94 -31.92
CA GLU A 35 -13.50 -12.24 -30.50
C GLU A 35 -13.14 -10.93 -29.79
N MET A 36 -14.14 -10.30 -29.18
CA MET A 36 -13.93 -9.20 -28.25
C MET A 36 -13.22 -9.81 -27.05
N ALA A 37 -11.89 -9.90 -27.12
CA ALA A 37 -11.07 -10.27 -25.99
C ALA A 37 -11.47 -9.35 -24.83
N ASN A 38 -11.83 -9.95 -23.70
CA ASN A 38 -12.22 -9.28 -22.46
C ASN A 38 -11.03 -8.53 -21.84
N ASP A 39 -10.47 -7.56 -22.58
CA ASP A 39 -9.24 -6.85 -22.24
C ASP A 39 -9.48 -5.69 -21.28
N ASP A 40 -10.72 -5.48 -20.82
CA ASP A 40 -11.07 -4.40 -19.89
C ASP A 40 -10.96 -4.81 -18.41
N VAL A 41 -11.05 -6.11 -18.09
CA VAL A 41 -11.07 -6.58 -16.71
C VAL A 41 -9.66 -6.50 -16.09
N ILE A 42 -9.51 -5.76 -14.99
CA ILE A 42 -8.29 -5.77 -14.19
C ILE A 42 -8.25 -7.07 -13.38
N LYS A 43 -7.19 -7.86 -13.56
CA LYS A 43 -6.96 -9.09 -12.78
C LYS A 43 -6.16 -8.74 -11.53
N LEU A 44 -6.51 -9.34 -10.39
CA LEU A 44 -5.80 -9.06 -9.13
C LEU A 44 -5.20 -10.33 -8.51
N ASP A 45 -5.17 -11.44 -9.26
CA ASP A 45 -4.72 -12.77 -8.79
C ASP A 45 -3.28 -12.79 -8.24
N ASN A 46 -2.43 -11.87 -8.70
CA ASN A 46 -1.03 -11.75 -8.29
C ASN A 46 -0.82 -10.86 -7.06
N ILE A 47 -1.89 -10.25 -6.54
CA ILE A 47 -1.85 -9.34 -5.39
C ILE A 47 -2.67 -9.94 -4.27
N ALA A 48 -1.99 -10.12 -3.14
CA ALA A 48 -2.67 -10.52 -1.92
C ALA A 48 -3.47 -9.34 -1.36
N GLU A 49 -4.61 -9.67 -0.77
CA GLU A 49 -5.41 -8.76 0.04
C GLU A 49 -4.52 -8.07 1.10
N PHE A 50 -4.73 -6.78 1.28
CA PHE A 50 -4.01 -6.00 2.26
C PHE A 50 -4.84 -5.82 3.52
N GLN A 51 -4.33 -6.38 4.62
CA GLN A 51 -4.92 -6.24 5.95
C GLN A 51 -4.16 -5.22 6.79
N SER A 52 -2.84 -5.34 6.86
CA SER A 52 -1.94 -4.48 7.63
C SER A 52 -0.48 -4.65 7.16
N GLY A 53 0.43 -3.81 7.66
CA GLY A 53 1.86 -3.87 7.39
C GLY A 53 2.35 -2.79 6.43
N ASP A 54 3.30 -3.15 5.56
CA ASP A 54 3.97 -2.21 4.64
C ASP A 54 3.05 -1.83 3.47
N GLY A 55 2.20 -0.83 3.70
CA GLY A 55 1.25 -0.32 2.72
C GLY A 55 1.94 0.30 1.51
N VAL A 56 3.07 0.99 1.70
CA VAL A 56 3.84 1.60 0.61
C VAL A 56 4.34 0.53 -0.37
N LYS A 57 4.94 -0.56 0.14
CA LYS A 57 5.40 -1.68 -0.68
C LYS A 57 4.24 -2.38 -1.37
N TRP A 58 3.12 -2.55 -0.67
CA TRP A 58 1.91 -3.13 -1.26
C TRP A 58 1.37 -2.27 -2.41
N LEU A 59 1.22 -0.96 -2.22
CA LEU A 59 0.74 -0.04 -3.26
C LEU A 59 1.70 0.01 -4.46
N LYS A 60 3.01 -0.11 -4.23
CA LYS A 60 4.00 -0.24 -5.30
C LYS A 60 3.82 -1.51 -6.12
N LYS A 61 3.51 -2.64 -5.47
CA LYS A 61 3.18 -3.90 -6.17
C LYS A 61 1.89 -3.76 -6.97
N LEU A 62 0.87 -3.10 -6.42
CA LEU A 62 -0.37 -2.79 -7.14
C LEU A 62 -0.14 -2.03 -8.43
N LYS A 63 0.59 -0.92 -8.36
CA LYS A 63 0.93 -0.13 -9.55
C LYS A 63 1.80 -0.91 -10.55
N HIS A 64 2.65 -1.82 -10.07
CA HIS A 64 3.45 -2.66 -10.95
C HIS A 64 2.58 -3.66 -11.72
N GLU A 65 1.62 -4.31 -11.04
CA GLU A 65 0.71 -5.27 -11.66
C GLU A 65 -0.20 -4.61 -12.70
N LEU A 66 -0.75 -3.42 -12.40
CA LEU A 66 -1.52 -2.65 -13.37
C LEU A 66 -0.70 -2.35 -14.64
N ARG A 67 0.59 -1.99 -14.50
CA ARG A 67 1.48 -1.80 -15.65
C ARG A 67 1.75 -3.10 -16.40
N ALA A 68 1.92 -4.22 -15.70
CA ALA A 68 2.12 -5.53 -16.32
C ALA A 68 0.93 -5.93 -17.20
N GLN A 69 -0.28 -5.54 -16.77
CA GLN A 69 -1.53 -5.71 -17.52
C GLN A 69 -1.80 -4.58 -18.53
N ARG A 70 -0.84 -3.68 -18.77
CA ARG A 70 -0.98 -2.51 -19.67
C ARG A 70 -2.16 -1.59 -19.32
N LYS A 71 -2.60 -1.60 -18.07
CA LYS A 71 -3.64 -0.71 -17.55
C LYS A 71 -3.06 0.65 -17.23
N SER A 72 -3.85 1.70 -17.47
CA SER A 72 -3.47 3.07 -17.11
C SER A 72 -3.43 3.21 -15.60
N LEU A 73 -2.42 3.94 -15.11
CA LEU A 73 -2.27 4.28 -13.69
C LEU A 73 -3.08 5.54 -13.34
N THR A 74 -4.34 5.56 -13.73
CA THR A 74 -5.26 6.63 -13.33
C THR A 74 -5.65 6.46 -11.86
N PRO A 75 -5.97 7.57 -11.14
CA PRO A 75 -6.51 7.50 -9.78
C PRO A 75 -7.69 6.54 -9.67
N GLU A 76 -8.61 6.57 -10.64
CA GLU A 76 -9.77 5.71 -10.71
C GLU A 76 -9.40 4.21 -10.71
N ASN A 77 -8.53 3.77 -11.62
CA ASN A 77 -8.12 2.37 -11.71
C ASN A 77 -7.41 1.91 -10.45
N ILE A 78 -6.55 2.75 -9.89
CA ILE A 78 -5.80 2.42 -8.68
C ILE A 78 -6.77 2.27 -7.50
N LEU A 79 -7.65 3.26 -7.29
CA LEU A 79 -8.58 3.27 -6.17
C LEU A 79 -9.63 2.16 -6.28
N TYR A 80 -10.11 1.85 -7.48
CA TYR A 80 -10.97 0.69 -7.72
C TYR A 80 -10.30 -0.61 -7.25
N CYS A 81 -9.02 -0.81 -7.59
CA CYS A 81 -8.31 -2.00 -7.15
C CYS A 81 -7.98 -1.99 -5.66
N VAL A 82 -7.76 -0.80 -5.07
CA VAL A 82 -7.60 -0.65 -3.63
C VAL A 82 -8.86 -1.14 -2.93
N ASP A 83 -10.03 -0.62 -3.29
CA ASP A 83 -11.30 -0.97 -2.65
C ASP A 83 -11.55 -2.49 -2.64
N LEU A 84 -11.27 -3.16 -3.77
CA LEU A 84 -11.42 -4.61 -3.91
C LEU A 84 -10.42 -5.45 -3.11
N GLN A 85 -9.27 -4.90 -2.71
CA GLN A 85 -8.17 -5.65 -2.11
C GLN A 85 -7.90 -5.28 -0.66
N LEU A 86 -8.65 -4.35 -0.07
CA LEU A 86 -8.53 -4.02 1.34
C LEU A 86 -9.39 -4.96 2.18
N ALA A 87 -8.81 -5.45 3.27
CA ALA A 87 -9.47 -6.33 4.23
C ALA A 87 -9.03 -5.99 5.66
N GLY A 88 -9.66 -6.63 6.66
CA GLY A 88 -9.23 -6.56 8.06
C GLY A 88 -9.07 -5.12 8.59
N ASP A 89 -7.87 -4.77 9.04
CA ASP A 89 -7.59 -3.46 9.63
C ASP A 89 -7.55 -2.32 8.62
N ALA A 90 -7.24 -2.62 7.35
CA ALA A 90 -7.29 -1.64 6.27
C ALA A 90 -8.73 -1.26 5.91
N ASP A 91 -9.62 -2.24 5.78
CA ASP A 91 -11.04 -1.99 5.59
C ASP A 91 -11.63 -1.19 6.78
N ARG A 92 -11.32 -1.61 8.01
CA ARG A 92 -11.75 -0.88 9.22
C ARG A 92 -11.29 0.58 9.22
N TRP A 93 -10.09 0.86 8.71
CA TRP A 93 -9.57 2.22 8.59
C TRP A 93 -10.33 3.05 7.55
N ILE A 94 -10.68 2.48 6.39
CA ILE A 94 -11.56 3.14 5.40
C ILE A 94 -12.89 3.50 6.07
N GLN A 95 -13.47 2.54 6.79
CA GLN A 95 -14.73 2.73 7.51
C GLN A 95 -14.62 3.77 8.63
N GLN A 96 -13.44 4.15 9.09
CA GLN A 96 -13.26 5.23 10.06
C GLN A 96 -12.90 6.57 9.40
N THR A 97 -12.45 6.55 8.14
CA THR A 97 -11.90 7.72 7.44
C THR A 97 -12.85 8.18 6.35
N ALA A 98 -13.78 9.07 6.71
CA ALA A 98 -14.91 9.46 5.86
C ALA A 98 -14.52 9.95 4.45
N PHE A 99 -13.41 10.67 4.29
CA PHE A 99 -12.99 11.14 2.97
C PHE A 99 -12.45 10.00 2.09
N VAL A 100 -11.73 9.02 2.68
CA VAL A 100 -11.24 7.84 1.97
C VAL A 100 -12.41 6.99 1.51
N ARG A 101 -13.38 6.74 2.41
CA ARG A 101 -14.59 6.00 2.05
C ARG A 101 -15.33 6.62 0.87
N ARG A 102 -15.57 7.94 0.90
CA ARG A 102 -16.25 8.64 -0.21
C ARG A 102 -15.50 8.55 -1.54
N MET A 103 -14.17 8.61 -1.52
CA MET A 103 -13.36 8.47 -2.75
C MET A 103 -13.41 7.05 -3.33
N LEU A 104 -13.52 6.02 -2.47
CA LEU A 104 -13.63 4.63 -2.92
C LEU A 104 -15.06 4.29 -3.38
N GLU A 105 -16.08 4.89 -2.76
CA GLU A 105 -17.49 4.75 -3.16
C GLU A 105 -17.77 5.35 -4.55
N ASP A 106 -17.12 6.46 -4.90
CA ASP A 106 -17.21 7.08 -6.22
C ASP A 106 -15.82 7.51 -6.72
N THR A 107 -15.16 6.59 -7.42
CA THR A 107 -13.83 6.82 -7.99
C THR A 107 -13.83 7.72 -9.23
N SER A 108 -14.99 7.96 -9.85
CA SER A 108 -15.11 8.71 -11.10
C SER A 108 -14.94 10.23 -10.92
N THR A 109 -15.17 10.72 -9.70
CA THR A 109 -15.06 12.15 -9.35
C THR A 109 -13.73 12.52 -8.68
N VAL A 110 -12.84 11.55 -8.51
CA VAL A 110 -11.56 11.73 -7.80
C VAL A 110 -10.61 12.59 -8.63
N THR A 111 -10.14 13.68 -8.03
CA THR A 111 -9.09 14.51 -8.62
C THR A 111 -7.69 13.99 -8.25
N GLU A 112 -6.66 14.44 -8.98
CA GLU A 112 -5.27 14.11 -8.64
C GLU A 112 -4.90 14.59 -7.23
N THR A 113 -5.43 15.73 -6.80
CA THR A 113 -5.22 16.26 -5.44
C THR A 113 -5.81 15.34 -4.37
N ASP A 114 -7.00 14.80 -4.63
CA ASP A 114 -7.66 13.87 -3.72
C ASP A 114 -6.88 12.54 -3.66
N PHE A 115 -6.37 12.08 -4.80
CA PHE A 115 -5.52 10.90 -4.86
C PHE A 115 -4.19 11.08 -4.12
N ILE A 116 -3.54 12.24 -4.24
CA ILE A 116 -2.34 12.56 -3.45
C ILE A 116 -2.67 12.51 -1.95
N ARG A 117 -3.79 13.11 -1.54
CA ARG A 117 -4.24 13.10 -0.16
C ARG A 117 -4.55 11.69 0.35
N PHE A 118 -5.15 10.85 -0.50
CA PHE A 118 -5.33 9.42 -0.22
C PHE A 118 -3.98 8.75 0.02
N GLU A 119 -3.02 8.92 -0.89
CA GLU A 119 -1.71 8.29 -0.76
C GLU A 119 -0.99 8.73 0.52
N GLU A 120 -1.02 10.02 0.85
CA GLU A 120 -0.42 10.54 2.08
C GLU A 120 -1.07 9.91 3.32
N ALA A 121 -2.40 9.86 3.37
CA ALA A 121 -3.11 9.25 4.48
C ALA A 121 -2.86 7.74 4.58
N PHE A 122 -2.82 7.04 3.44
CA PHE A 122 -2.53 5.61 3.37
C PHE A 122 -1.11 5.32 3.85
N LYS A 123 -0.10 6.06 3.37
CA LYS A 123 1.29 5.93 3.80
C LYS A 123 1.49 6.30 5.27
N SER A 124 0.74 7.28 5.78
CA SER A 124 0.75 7.65 7.19
C SER A 124 0.16 6.55 8.07
N ARG A 125 -0.91 5.88 7.61
CA ARG A 125 -1.54 4.78 8.35
C ARG A 125 -0.75 3.48 8.27
N PHE A 126 -0.18 3.19 7.11
CA PHE A 126 0.54 1.96 6.78
C PHE A 126 1.93 2.33 6.25
N PRO A 127 2.84 2.77 7.14
CA PRO A 127 4.17 3.20 6.74
C PRO A 127 4.99 2.06 6.16
N ASN A 128 6.08 2.40 5.45
CA ASN A 128 7.12 1.43 5.13
C ASN A 128 7.55 0.74 6.42
N ALA A 129 7.69 -0.59 6.42
CA ALA A 129 8.18 -1.32 7.59
C ALA A 129 9.60 -0.84 8.02
N THR A 130 10.32 -0.17 7.12
CA THR A 130 11.63 0.46 7.38
C THR A 130 11.54 1.79 8.15
N VAL A 131 10.38 2.46 8.16
CA VAL A 131 10.16 3.66 8.99
C VAL A 131 9.55 3.22 10.31
N LEU A 132 10.36 2.45 11.04
CA LEU A 132 10.17 2.30 12.45
C LEU A 132 10.49 3.64 13.09
N CYS A 133 9.59 4.15 13.95
CA CYS A 133 9.90 5.28 14.79
C CYS A 133 11.06 4.86 15.69
N GLU A 134 12.28 5.17 15.25
CA GLU A 134 13.54 4.81 15.90
C GLU A 134 13.51 5.18 17.39
N VAL A 135 12.75 6.22 17.73
CA VAL A 135 12.49 6.71 19.09
C VAL A 135 11.68 5.73 19.94
N ASP A 136 10.63 5.06 19.41
CA ASP A 136 9.84 4.07 20.17
C ASP A 136 10.59 2.75 20.32
N ALA A 137 11.29 2.33 19.26
CA ALA A 137 12.13 1.13 19.27
C ALA A 137 13.27 1.25 20.28
N ASN A 138 13.98 2.38 20.29
CA ASN A 138 15.05 2.64 21.26
C ASN A 138 14.52 2.72 22.68
N ALA A 139 13.35 3.31 22.91
CA ALA A 139 12.75 3.38 24.24
C ALA A 139 12.31 2.00 24.76
N LYS A 140 11.73 1.15 23.90
CA LYS A 140 11.36 -0.23 24.24
C LYS A 140 12.60 -1.10 24.45
N LEU A 141 13.61 -1.02 23.58
CA LEU A 141 14.88 -1.75 23.72
C LEU A 141 15.67 -1.32 24.96
N ALA A 142 15.71 -0.02 25.27
CA ALA A 142 16.39 0.48 26.47
C ALA A 142 15.75 -0.03 27.78
N LYS A 143 14.46 -0.39 27.73
CA LYS A 143 13.72 -0.97 28.86
C LYS A 143 13.63 -2.51 28.77
N HIS A 144 14.14 -3.10 27.70
CA HIS A 144 14.06 -4.54 27.47
C HIS A 144 15.22 -5.25 28.19
N GLN A 145 15.05 -5.43 29.49
CA GLN A 145 15.97 -6.18 30.34
C GLN A 145 15.29 -7.45 30.86
N GLN A 146 16.10 -8.46 31.18
CA GLN A 146 15.62 -9.64 31.90
C GLN A 146 15.19 -9.23 33.31
N GLU A 147 13.96 -9.58 33.68
CA GLU A 147 13.46 -9.35 35.04
C GLU A 147 14.10 -10.33 36.04
N PHE A 148 14.16 -9.96 37.31
CA PHE A 148 14.85 -10.75 38.34
C PHE A 148 14.23 -12.15 38.54
N ASP A 149 12.93 -12.29 38.34
CA ASP A 149 12.15 -13.52 38.48
C ASP A 149 11.86 -14.21 37.13
N GLU A 150 12.30 -13.65 36.00
CA GLU A 150 12.08 -14.18 34.67
C GLU A 150 13.15 -15.20 34.29
N CYS A 151 12.73 -16.39 33.85
CA CYS A 151 13.66 -17.41 33.39
C CYS A 151 14.19 -17.11 31.97
N LEU A 152 15.37 -17.65 31.63
CA LEU A 152 16.03 -17.37 30.35
C LEU A 152 15.16 -17.72 29.12
N SER A 153 14.35 -18.78 29.20
CA SER A 153 13.45 -19.16 28.11
C SER A 153 12.31 -18.16 27.90
N GLU A 154 11.79 -17.56 28.98
CA GLU A 154 10.75 -16.53 28.91
C GLU A 154 11.34 -15.24 28.36
N TYR A 155 12.49 -14.80 28.87
CA TYR A 155 13.21 -13.64 28.36
C TYR A 155 13.56 -13.81 26.87
N SER A 156 14.05 -14.98 26.46
CA SER A 156 14.35 -15.28 25.05
C SER A 156 13.09 -15.22 24.20
N SER A 157 11.98 -15.79 24.66
CA SER A 157 10.71 -15.78 23.92
C SER A 157 10.17 -14.35 23.74
N ARG A 158 10.24 -13.53 24.80
CA ARG A 158 9.89 -12.10 24.77
C ARG A 158 10.79 -11.31 23.83
N SER A 159 12.08 -11.59 23.84
CA SER A 159 13.06 -10.95 22.96
C SER A 159 12.81 -11.30 21.49
N THR A 160 12.53 -12.56 21.18
CA THR A 160 12.15 -13.00 19.83
C THR A 160 10.84 -12.35 19.39
N ALA A 161 9.83 -12.28 20.26
CA ALA A 161 8.58 -11.60 19.95
C ALA A 161 8.78 -10.10 19.65
N LEU A 162 9.64 -9.43 20.43
CA LEU A 162 10.00 -8.02 20.21
C LEU A 162 10.73 -7.83 18.87
N LEU A 163 11.62 -8.75 18.50
CA LEU A 163 12.31 -8.72 17.20
C LEU A 163 11.34 -8.94 16.02
N HIS A 164 10.37 -9.85 16.16
CA HIS A 164 9.31 -10.05 15.18
C HIS A 164 8.39 -8.84 15.05
N GLU A 165 8.07 -8.14 16.16
CA GLU A 165 7.34 -6.85 16.15
C GLU A 165 8.05 -5.83 15.25
N TYR A 166 9.39 -5.85 15.22
CA TYR A 166 10.22 -5.00 14.37
C TYR A 166 10.55 -5.58 12.99
N GLY A 167 9.89 -6.65 12.58
CA GLY A 167 10.04 -7.23 11.24
C GLY A 167 11.33 -8.02 11.03
N VAL A 168 12.10 -8.30 12.09
CA VAL A 168 13.24 -9.20 12.04
C VAL A 168 12.70 -10.63 12.02
N LYS A 169 12.58 -11.20 10.81
CA LYS A 169 12.18 -12.61 10.63
C LYS A 169 13.33 -13.55 11.00
N ASP A 170 13.01 -14.81 11.31
CA ASP A 170 13.88 -15.93 11.76
C ASP A 170 15.05 -16.34 10.83
N GLN A 171 15.71 -15.39 10.18
CA GLN A 171 16.98 -15.60 9.49
C GLN A 171 18.14 -15.30 10.44
N LEU A 172 18.28 -16.09 11.49
CA LEU A 172 19.50 -16.12 12.31
C LEU A 172 20.34 -17.33 11.90
N ALA A 173 20.76 -17.34 10.64
CA ALA A 173 21.97 -18.04 10.23
C ALA A 173 23.04 -16.98 9.95
N GLY A 174 23.50 -16.33 11.03
CA GLY A 174 24.64 -15.43 11.01
C GLY A 174 24.34 -14.01 10.54
N VAL A 175 24.72 -13.05 11.40
CA VAL A 175 24.80 -11.59 11.13
C VAL A 175 23.41 -10.93 11.08
N GLU A 176 22.98 -10.17 12.08
CA GLU A 176 23.61 -8.92 12.52
C GLU A 176 23.72 -8.82 14.05
N LEU A 177 24.93 -9.08 14.53
CA LEU A 177 25.38 -8.97 15.92
C LEU A 177 25.71 -7.51 16.31
N ILE A 178 25.13 -6.51 15.65
CA ILE A 178 25.54 -5.10 15.79
C ILE A 178 24.73 -4.41 16.90
N ILE A 179 23.46 -4.80 17.13
CA ILE A 179 22.68 -4.28 18.27
C ILE A 179 23.12 -4.95 19.59
N PHE A 180 23.70 -6.16 19.51
CA PHE A 180 24.22 -6.87 20.68
C PHE A 180 25.58 -6.37 21.16
N SER A 181 26.35 -5.57 20.39
CA SER A 181 27.66 -5.10 20.88
C SER A 181 27.53 -4.21 22.12
N ASN A 182 26.53 -3.32 22.13
CA ASN A 182 26.28 -2.43 23.27
C ASN A 182 25.69 -3.19 24.47
N SER A 183 24.89 -4.23 24.21
CA SER A 183 24.38 -5.11 25.27
C SER A 183 25.48 -6.02 25.83
N LEU A 184 26.40 -6.51 25.00
CA LEU A 184 27.50 -7.38 25.40
C LEU A 184 28.54 -6.61 26.22
N GLU A 185 28.83 -5.35 25.88
CA GLU A 185 29.66 -4.47 26.72
C GLU A 185 29.02 -4.26 28.11
N SER A 186 27.71 -4.05 28.16
CA SER A 186 26.97 -3.92 29.42
C SER A 186 26.98 -5.22 30.24
N CYS A 187 26.74 -6.37 29.60
CA CYS A 187 26.85 -7.68 30.25
C CYS A 187 28.29 -7.96 30.73
N THR A 188 29.30 -7.59 29.95
CA THR A 188 30.72 -7.75 30.31
C THR A 188 31.07 -6.90 31.53
N LEU A 189 30.55 -5.66 31.61
CA LEU A 189 30.70 -4.79 32.77
C LEU A 189 30.05 -5.36 34.03
N ILE A 190 28.84 -5.91 33.91
CA ILE A 190 28.11 -6.54 35.03
C ILE A 190 28.88 -7.77 35.54
N VAL A 191 29.31 -8.65 34.65
CA VAL A 191 30.07 -9.87 35.03
C VAL A 191 31.41 -9.50 35.68
N ASN A 192 32.16 -8.56 35.10
CA ASN A 192 33.42 -8.10 35.70
C ASN A 192 33.23 -7.46 37.08
N THR A 193 32.10 -6.80 37.31
CA THR A 193 31.78 -6.17 38.60
C THR A 193 31.40 -7.24 39.64
N ALA A 194 30.62 -8.25 39.24
CA ALA A 194 30.28 -9.39 40.09
C ALA A 194 31.51 -10.20 40.51
N VAL A 195 32.45 -10.45 39.58
CA VAL A 195 33.72 -11.13 39.88
C VAL A 195 34.54 -10.35 40.91
N LYS A 196 34.68 -9.03 40.75
CA LYS A 196 35.40 -8.19 41.72
C LYS A 196 34.75 -8.20 43.11
N MET A 197 33.42 -8.22 43.18
CA MET A 197 32.71 -8.32 44.46
C MET A 197 32.91 -9.69 45.13
N LEU A 198 32.98 -10.77 44.34
CA LEU A 198 33.29 -12.11 44.84
C LEU A 198 34.71 -12.21 45.38
N GLU A 199 35.70 -11.70 44.66
CA GLU A 199 37.09 -11.65 45.13
C GLU A 199 37.25 -10.80 46.41
N LEU A 200 36.51 -9.70 46.50
CA LEU A 200 36.52 -8.83 47.69
C LEU A 200 35.84 -9.51 48.89
N LYS A 201 34.78 -10.28 48.64
CA LYS A 201 34.11 -11.10 49.65
C LYS A 201 35.04 -12.21 50.18
N GLU A 202 35.78 -12.88 49.31
CA GLU A 202 36.72 -13.93 49.69
C GLU A 202 37.84 -13.39 50.58
N LYS A 203 38.44 -12.24 50.22
CA LYS A 203 39.44 -11.56 51.06
C LYS A 203 38.92 -11.15 52.44
N LEU A 204 37.70 -10.60 52.50
CA LEU A 204 37.09 -10.24 53.78
C LEU A 204 36.80 -11.47 54.65
N GLN A 205 36.55 -12.62 54.03
CA GLN A 205 36.29 -13.87 54.75
C GLN A 205 37.59 -14.46 55.31
N GLU A 206 38.72 -14.33 54.60
CA GLU A 206 40.06 -14.68 55.09
C GLU A 206 40.55 -13.76 56.22
N GLU A 207 40.13 -12.49 56.27
CA GLU A 207 40.48 -11.56 57.36
C GLU A 207 39.67 -11.79 58.66
N ILE A 208 38.57 -12.54 58.58
CA ILE A 208 37.68 -12.83 59.72
C ILE A 208 38.04 -14.18 60.39
N GLU A 209 38.78 -15.07 59.72
CA GLU A 209 39.38 -16.29 60.30
C GLU A 209 40.72 -16.03 61.00
#